data_AF-A0A5C6AH35-F1
#
_entry.id   AF-A0A5C6AH35-F1
#
_cell.length_a   1.000
_cell.length_b   1.000
_cell.length_c   1.000
_cell.angle_alpha   90.00
_cell.angle_beta   90.00
_cell.angle_gamma   90.00
#
_symmetry.space_group_name_H-M   'P 1'
#
loop_
_entity.id
_entity.type
_entity.pdbx_description
1 polymer ?
#
loop_
_entity_poly.entity_id
_entity_poly.type
_entity_poly.pdbx_seq_one_letter_code
_entity_poly.pdbx_strand_id
1 'polypeptide(L)'
;MRTRQFIFALLAAFACTTIHAQDLGYKHRPIPDFVLRLADEHIKNLPDNPDGFGAQRRAFASMFLWAYTGFSPEHMDLEKYPEFAGLNAGIDYRKRNPAATHEVLSGFGYELTKRTGNWLTGSEISAFYEPKNQSPRDSWWLSTLDECKTNHIRWEPLPMPQFEREVDDKIARRLESIRGRIARVKVIGYLSPEGKYGHLGLYEREFLAIEITDVARRRDGNRTTDISSTGDGYRSYDGQPYPSEETNEP
;
A
#
# COMPACT_ATOMS: atom_id res chain seq x y z
N MET A 1 33.78 -15.27 15.34
CA MET A 1 32.40 -15.66 15.74
C MET A 1 31.47 -14.44 15.68
N ARG A 2 30.98 -14.05 14.49
CA ARG A 2 30.00 -12.96 14.31
C ARG A 2 29.15 -13.15 13.03
N THR A 3 28.66 -14.36 12.81
CA THR A 3 27.92 -14.70 11.56
C THR A 3 26.59 -15.43 11.82
N ARG A 4 26.22 -15.64 13.09
CA ARG A 4 25.02 -16.43 13.46
C ARG A 4 23.80 -15.60 13.92
N GLN A 5 23.91 -14.27 14.02
CA GLN A 5 22.80 -13.41 14.46
C GLN A 5 21.93 -12.85 13.33
N PHE A 6 22.40 -12.83 12.07
CA PHE A 6 21.61 -12.34 10.94
C PHE A 6 20.58 -13.35 10.39
N ILE A 7 20.77 -14.65 10.64
CA ILE A 7 19.87 -15.70 10.14
C ILE A 7 18.56 -15.76 10.95
N PHE A 8 18.57 -15.36 12.23
CA PHE A 8 17.36 -15.38 13.07
C PHE A 8 16.37 -14.23 12.79
N ALA A 9 16.84 -13.08 12.29
CA ALA A 9 15.95 -11.95 11.96
C ALA A 9 15.15 -12.20 10.67
N LEU A 10 15.74 -12.89 9.68
CA LEU A 10 15.04 -13.28 8.45
C LEU A 10 14.01 -14.39 8.69
N LEU A 11 14.30 -15.35 9.57
CA LEU A 11 13.35 -16.42 9.92
C LEU A 11 12.14 -15.94 10.74
N ALA A 12 12.29 -14.89 11.56
CA ALA A 12 11.17 -14.28 12.27
C ALA A 12 10.20 -13.52 11.33
N ALA A 13 10.73 -12.90 10.26
CA ALA A 13 9.90 -12.32 9.20
C ALA A 13 9.14 -13.39 8.38
N PHE A 14 9.75 -14.57 8.19
CA PHE A 14 9.15 -15.70 7.48
C PHE A 14 8.06 -16.45 8.28
N ALA A 15 8.21 -16.56 9.61
CA ALA A 15 7.16 -17.11 10.47
C ALA A 15 5.97 -16.15 10.64
N CYS A 16 6.20 -14.83 10.62
CA CYS A 16 5.11 -13.85 10.65
C CYS A 16 4.30 -13.85 9.34
N THR A 17 4.92 -14.00 8.18
CA THR A 17 4.22 -13.96 6.88
C THR A 17 3.38 -15.21 6.60
N THR A 18 3.85 -16.40 7.01
CA THR A 18 3.10 -17.66 6.83
C THR A 18 1.95 -17.83 7.83
N ILE A 19 2.05 -17.26 9.03
CA ILE A 19 0.97 -17.30 10.03
C ILE A 19 -0.08 -16.18 9.78
N HIS A 20 0.28 -15.06 9.14
CA HIS A 20 -0.66 -13.94 8.92
C HIS A 20 -1.58 -14.09 7.71
N ALA A 21 -1.26 -14.95 6.72
CA ALA A 21 -2.17 -15.21 5.61
C ALA A 21 -3.48 -15.90 6.04
N GLN A 22 -3.50 -16.55 7.22
CA GLN A 22 -4.64 -17.34 7.68
C GLN A 22 -5.68 -16.56 8.48
N ASP A 23 -5.42 -15.32 8.94
CA ASP A 23 -6.35 -14.66 9.90
C ASP A 23 -6.61 -13.16 9.67
N LEU A 24 -6.09 -12.58 8.60
CA LEU A 24 -6.29 -11.18 8.24
C LEU A 24 -7.46 -10.99 7.25
N GLY A 25 -8.69 -11.43 7.58
CA GLY A 25 -9.89 -11.10 6.78
C GLY A 25 -10.00 -11.72 5.36
N TYR A 26 -8.96 -12.37 4.85
CA TYR A 26 -8.94 -12.96 3.50
C TYR A 26 -9.81 -14.23 3.34
N LYS A 27 -10.28 -14.84 4.45
CA LYS A 27 -11.04 -16.11 4.43
C LYS A 27 -12.33 -16.06 3.60
N HIS A 28 -12.93 -14.89 3.42
CA HIS A 28 -14.24 -14.72 2.76
C HIS A 28 -14.20 -13.88 1.48
N ARG A 29 -13.01 -13.51 1.00
CA ARG A 29 -12.90 -12.72 -0.23
C ARG A 29 -13.27 -13.59 -1.44
N PRO A 30 -14.07 -13.08 -2.40
CA PRO A 30 -14.23 -13.76 -3.68
C PRO A 30 -12.87 -13.90 -4.36
N ILE A 31 -12.66 -15.02 -5.06
CA ILE A 31 -11.46 -15.25 -5.85
C ILE A 31 -11.92 -15.48 -7.28
N PRO A 32 -11.36 -14.77 -8.28
CA PRO A 32 -11.73 -14.98 -9.67
C PRO A 32 -11.48 -16.43 -10.12
N ASP A 33 -12.40 -17.01 -10.89
CA ASP A 33 -12.30 -18.40 -11.36
C ASP A 33 -11.01 -18.69 -12.12
N PHE A 34 -10.50 -17.72 -12.88
CA PHE A 34 -9.24 -17.91 -13.61
C PHE A 34 -8.04 -18.00 -12.66
N VAL A 35 -8.02 -17.25 -11.55
CA VAL A 35 -6.97 -17.34 -10.52
C VAL A 35 -7.07 -18.68 -9.81
N LEU A 36 -8.29 -19.14 -9.54
CA LEU A 36 -8.52 -20.47 -8.98
C LEU A 36 -8.00 -21.59 -9.88
N ARG A 37 -8.17 -21.48 -11.21
CA ARG A 37 -7.57 -22.44 -12.17
C ARG A 37 -6.04 -22.40 -12.17
N LEU A 38 -5.43 -21.22 -12.12
CA LEU A 38 -3.97 -21.07 -12.02
C LEU A 38 -3.43 -21.70 -10.74
N ALA A 39 -4.13 -21.51 -9.62
CA ALA A 39 -3.79 -22.14 -8.34
C ALA A 39 -3.91 -23.67 -8.42
N ASP A 40 -4.99 -24.19 -9.01
CA ASP A 40 -5.23 -25.63 -9.15
C ASP A 40 -4.17 -26.29 -10.04
N GLU A 41 -3.75 -25.63 -11.13
CA GLU A 41 -2.67 -26.09 -12.00
C GLU A 41 -1.32 -26.10 -11.27
N HIS A 42 -1.00 -25.05 -10.52
CA HIS A 42 0.22 -24.98 -9.72
C HIS A 42 0.29 -26.13 -8.70
N ILE A 43 -0.78 -26.32 -7.92
CA ILE A 43 -0.81 -27.33 -6.85
C ILE A 43 -0.70 -28.75 -7.41
N LYS A 44 -1.32 -29.04 -8.57
CA LYS A 44 -1.20 -30.36 -9.24
C LYS A 44 0.23 -30.72 -9.66
N ASN A 45 1.07 -29.72 -9.89
CA ASN A 45 2.46 -29.90 -10.30
C ASN A 45 3.44 -29.96 -9.11
N LEU A 46 2.95 -29.86 -7.87
CA LEU A 46 3.78 -30.04 -6.69
C LEU A 46 4.12 -31.52 -6.51
N PRO A 47 5.39 -31.86 -6.16
CA PRO A 47 5.85 -33.24 -6.06
C PRO A 47 5.15 -34.04 -4.96
N ASP A 48 4.66 -33.37 -3.92
CA ASP A 48 3.80 -33.93 -2.89
C ASP A 48 2.44 -33.24 -3.00
N ASN A 49 1.34 -33.99 -3.10
CA ASN A 49 -0.01 -33.43 -3.02
C ASN A 49 -0.27 -33.06 -1.56
N PRO A 50 -0.06 -31.80 -1.14
CA PRO A 50 0.07 -31.53 0.26
C PRO A 50 -1.33 -31.43 0.86
N ASP A 51 -1.50 -31.99 2.07
CA ASP A 51 -2.72 -31.80 2.83
C ASP A 51 -3.10 -30.32 2.87
N GLY A 52 -4.39 -30.03 2.73
CA GLY A 52 -4.88 -28.65 2.74
C GLY A 52 -4.85 -27.94 1.37
N PHE A 53 -5.23 -28.63 0.29
CA PHE A 53 -5.46 -28.07 -1.05
C PHE A 53 -6.17 -26.70 -1.02
N GLY A 54 -7.25 -26.57 -0.23
CA GLY A 54 -7.99 -25.30 -0.11
C GLY A 54 -7.20 -24.17 0.55
N ALA A 55 -6.28 -24.47 1.48
CA ALA A 55 -5.42 -23.47 2.10
C ALA A 55 -4.34 -22.98 1.14
N GLN A 56 -3.71 -23.89 0.38
CA GLN A 56 -2.72 -23.54 -0.64
C GLN A 56 -3.34 -22.73 -1.78
N ARG A 57 -4.55 -23.11 -2.24
CA ARG A 57 -5.28 -22.38 -3.27
C ARG A 57 -5.55 -20.94 -2.85
N ARG A 58 -5.95 -20.73 -1.59
CA ARG A 58 -6.14 -19.39 -1.02
C ARG A 58 -4.83 -18.62 -0.87
N ALA A 59 -3.76 -19.26 -0.38
CA ALA A 59 -2.45 -18.62 -0.26
C ALA A 59 -1.94 -18.16 -1.64
N PHE A 60 -2.07 -19.00 -2.66
CA PHE A 60 -1.76 -18.66 -4.05
C PHE A 60 -2.56 -17.45 -4.52
N ALA A 61 -3.89 -17.47 -4.33
CA ALA A 61 -4.75 -16.38 -4.76
C ALA A 61 -4.45 -15.05 -4.03
N SER A 62 -4.14 -15.09 -2.73
CA SER A 62 -3.74 -13.92 -1.97
C SER A 62 -2.43 -13.32 -2.50
N MET A 63 -1.43 -14.17 -2.78
CA MET A 63 -0.17 -13.73 -3.38
C MET A 63 -0.36 -13.20 -4.81
N PHE A 64 -1.24 -13.81 -5.60
CA PHE A 64 -1.61 -13.31 -6.93
C PHE A 64 -2.16 -11.89 -6.84
N LEU A 65 -3.06 -11.64 -5.89
CA LEU A 65 -3.62 -10.30 -5.68
C LEU A 65 -2.56 -9.29 -5.24
N TRP A 66 -1.55 -9.69 -4.46
CA TRP A 66 -0.46 -8.78 -4.06
C TRP A 66 0.29 -8.14 -5.24
N ALA A 67 0.34 -8.81 -6.39
CA ALA A 67 0.88 -8.25 -7.63
C ALA A 67 0.11 -7.00 -8.15
N TYR A 68 -1.10 -6.79 -7.65
CA TYR A 68 -1.99 -5.69 -8.02
C TYR A 68 -2.18 -4.65 -6.92
N THR A 69 -1.78 -4.90 -5.67
CA THR A 69 -2.16 -4.05 -4.53
C THR A 69 -1.00 -3.39 -3.80
N GLY A 70 0.26 -3.75 -4.05
CA GLY A 70 1.36 -3.09 -3.32
C GLY A 70 2.76 -3.67 -3.52
N PHE A 71 2.96 -4.58 -4.47
CA PHE A 71 4.29 -5.11 -4.76
C PHE A 71 4.79 -4.58 -6.10
N SER A 72 5.78 -3.69 -6.07
CA SER A 72 6.56 -3.36 -7.26
C SER A 72 7.59 -4.48 -7.50
N PRO A 73 7.52 -5.23 -8.61
CA PRO A 73 8.42 -6.34 -8.89
C PRO A 73 9.89 -5.92 -9.07
N GLU A 74 10.15 -4.64 -9.27
CA GLU A 74 11.42 -4.11 -9.75
C GLU A 74 12.59 -4.32 -8.78
N HIS A 75 12.30 -4.63 -7.52
CA HIS A 75 13.30 -4.76 -6.45
C HIS A 75 13.49 -6.19 -5.92
N MET A 76 12.79 -7.19 -6.47
CA MET A 76 12.91 -8.57 -6.04
C MET A 76 13.23 -9.50 -7.22
N ASP A 77 14.32 -10.24 -7.09
CA ASP A 77 14.66 -11.33 -8.01
C ASP A 77 13.76 -12.54 -7.70
N LEU A 78 12.54 -12.48 -8.24
CA LEU A 78 11.48 -13.46 -8.00
C LEU A 78 11.79 -14.86 -8.53
N GLU A 79 12.75 -14.98 -9.47
CA GLU A 79 13.23 -16.28 -9.96
C GLU A 79 13.91 -17.08 -8.85
N LYS A 80 14.42 -16.40 -7.81
CA LYS A 80 15.03 -17.04 -6.64
C LYS A 80 14.04 -17.52 -5.58
N TYR A 81 12.75 -17.21 -5.74
CA TYR A 81 11.73 -17.49 -4.72
C TYR A 81 10.49 -18.19 -5.32
N PRO A 82 10.63 -19.45 -5.78
CA PRO A 82 9.53 -20.22 -6.35
C PRO A 82 8.36 -20.45 -5.37
N GLU A 83 8.59 -20.28 -4.06
CA GLU A 83 7.54 -20.31 -3.04
C GLU A 83 6.49 -19.20 -3.20
N PHE A 84 6.81 -18.12 -3.93
CA PHE A 84 5.86 -17.05 -4.26
C PHE A 84 5.17 -17.26 -5.61
N ALA A 85 4.87 -18.52 -5.96
CA ALA A 85 4.26 -18.87 -7.24
C ALA A 85 3.00 -18.06 -7.57
N GLY A 86 2.16 -17.74 -6.58
CA GLY A 86 0.99 -16.88 -6.76
C GLY A 86 1.37 -15.45 -7.18
N LEU A 87 2.35 -14.85 -6.51
CA LEU A 87 2.85 -13.50 -6.83
C LEU A 87 3.46 -13.46 -8.23
N ASN A 88 4.27 -14.46 -8.58
CA ASN A 88 4.88 -14.59 -9.91
C ASN A 88 3.81 -14.68 -10.99
N ALA A 89 2.80 -15.54 -10.79
CA ALA A 89 1.67 -15.66 -11.70
C ALA A 89 0.89 -14.34 -11.84
N GLY A 90 0.71 -13.59 -10.75
CA GLY A 90 0.07 -12.28 -10.74
C GLY A 90 0.83 -11.25 -11.56
N ILE A 91 2.15 -11.17 -11.37
CA ILE A 91 3.05 -10.27 -12.09
C ILE A 91 3.07 -10.61 -13.59
N ASP A 92 3.22 -11.88 -13.93
CA ASP A 92 3.21 -12.34 -15.31
C ASP A 92 1.86 -12.10 -16.00
N TYR A 93 0.76 -12.25 -15.26
CA TYR A 93 -0.56 -11.92 -15.77
C TYR A 93 -0.70 -10.41 -16.01
N ARG A 94 -0.25 -9.56 -15.07
CA ARG A 94 -0.29 -8.08 -15.21
C ARG A 94 0.53 -7.60 -16.41
N LYS A 95 1.73 -8.17 -16.60
CA LYS A 95 2.60 -7.87 -17.77
C LYS A 95 1.94 -8.22 -19.10
N ARG A 96 1.29 -9.39 -19.18
CA ARG A 96 0.60 -9.85 -20.41
C ARG A 96 -0.74 -9.17 -20.63
N ASN A 97 -1.38 -8.68 -19.57
CA ASN A 97 -2.70 -8.07 -19.60
C ASN A 97 -2.71 -6.72 -18.87
N PRO A 98 -2.01 -5.70 -19.38
CA PRO A 98 -1.85 -4.42 -18.67
C PRO A 98 -3.17 -3.67 -18.43
N ALA A 99 -4.23 -3.99 -19.18
CA ALA A 99 -5.56 -3.42 -19.00
C ALA A 99 -6.45 -4.18 -17.98
N ALA A 100 -5.98 -5.31 -17.45
CA ALA A 100 -6.81 -6.20 -16.62
C ALA A 100 -6.94 -5.77 -15.15
N THR A 101 -6.29 -4.70 -14.71
CA THR A 101 -6.33 -4.23 -13.31
C THR A 101 -7.76 -4.13 -12.77
N HIS A 102 -8.68 -3.55 -13.54
CA HIS A 102 -10.08 -3.43 -13.13
C HIS A 102 -10.77 -4.79 -12.95
N GLU A 103 -10.64 -5.67 -13.95
CA GLU A 103 -11.24 -7.01 -13.95
C GLU A 103 -10.72 -7.84 -12.78
N VAL A 104 -9.41 -7.81 -12.55
CA VAL A 104 -8.75 -8.56 -11.48
C VAL A 104 -9.23 -8.06 -10.12
N LEU A 105 -9.09 -6.75 -9.85
CA LEU A 105 -9.46 -6.17 -8.55
C LEU A 105 -10.95 -6.34 -8.26
N SER A 106 -11.82 -6.13 -9.25
CA SER A 106 -13.27 -6.34 -9.09
C SER A 106 -13.64 -7.80 -8.86
N GLY A 107 -12.95 -8.75 -9.50
CA GLY A 107 -13.13 -10.17 -9.24
C GLY A 107 -12.70 -10.60 -7.83
N PHE A 108 -11.78 -9.84 -7.20
CA PHE A 108 -11.45 -9.96 -5.78
C PHE A 108 -12.36 -9.12 -4.86
N GLY A 109 -13.43 -8.54 -5.40
CA GLY A 109 -14.44 -7.80 -4.65
C GLY A 109 -14.10 -6.34 -4.37
N TYR A 110 -13.03 -5.80 -4.96
CA TYR A 110 -12.76 -4.37 -4.85
C TYR A 110 -13.74 -3.56 -5.71
N GLU A 111 -14.21 -2.43 -5.18
CA GLU A 111 -15.16 -1.56 -5.86
C GLU A 111 -14.47 -0.30 -6.37
N LEU A 112 -14.56 -0.03 -7.68
CA LEU A 112 -14.07 1.23 -8.25
C LEU A 112 -14.93 2.39 -7.73
N THR A 113 -14.30 3.26 -6.97
CA THR A 113 -14.95 4.24 -6.13
C THR A 113 -14.26 5.61 -6.27
N LYS A 114 -15.06 6.67 -6.07
CA LYS A 114 -14.60 8.05 -5.99
C LYS A 114 -15.04 8.66 -4.66
N ARG A 115 -14.11 9.24 -3.91
CA ARG A 115 -14.37 9.85 -2.60
C ARG A 115 -13.62 11.15 -2.42
N THR A 116 -14.11 11.97 -1.50
CA THR A 116 -13.45 13.19 -1.06
C THR A 116 -13.35 13.15 0.45
N GLY A 117 -12.15 13.35 0.97
CA GLY A 117 -11.85 13.17 2.38
C GLY A 117 -10.55 13.81 2.79
N ASN A 118 -10.15 13.52 4.01
CA ASN A 118 -8.84 13.87 4.52
C ASN A 118 -7.93 12.65 4.40
N TRP A 119 -6.74 12.86 3.85
CA TRP A 119 -5.66 11.89 3.89
C TRP A 119 -4.66 12.34 4.94
N LEU A 120 -4.54 11.54 5.99
CA LEU A 120 -3.51 11.63 7.01
C LEU A 120 -2.37 10.66 6.63
N THR A 121 -1.15 11.17 6.49
CA THR A 121 0.06 10.35 6.29
C THR A 121 1.07 10.62 7.38
N GLY A 122 1.84 9.63 7.80
CA GLY A 122 2.95 9.75 8.77
C GLY A 122 3.81 8.50 8.79
N SER A 123 4.71 8.37 9.78
CA SER A 123 5.42 7.11 10.01
C SER A 123 4.41 6.00 10.30
N GLU A 124 4.35 4.98 9.44
CA GLU A 124 3.44 3.82 9.56
C GLU A 124 1.93 4.15 9.51
N ILE A 125 1.58 5.36 9.08
CA ILE A 125 0.19 5.83 8.98
C ILE A 125 -0.08 6.31 7.56
N SER A 126 -1.13 5.79 6.94
CA SER A 126 -1.74 6.32 5.73
C SER A 126 -3.25 6.12 5.83
N ALA A 127 -3.93 7.04 6.51
CA ALA A 127 -5.34 6.94 6.82
C ALA A 127 -6.15 7.92 5.97
N PHE A 128 -7.16 7.42 5.25
CA PHE A 128 -8.16 8.22 4.57
C PHE A 128 -9.48 8.14 5.32
N TYR A 129 -10.09 9.29 5.61
CA TYR A 129 -11.41 9.35 6.22
C TYR A 129 -12.24 10.47 5.64
N GLU A 130 -13.54 10.25 5.55
CA GLU A 130 -14.46 11.29 5.09
C GLU A 130 -14.56 12.41 6.12
N PRO A 131 -14.77 13.68 5.73
CA PRO A 131 -14.75 14.80 6.68
C PRO A 131 -15.89 14.76 7.71
N LYS A 132 -16.93 13.97 7.42
CA LYS A 132 -18.06 13.74 8.33
C LYS A 132 -17.74 12.74 9.44
N ASN A 133 -16.76 11.87 9.21
CA ASN A 133 -16.32 10.87 10.16
C ASN A 133 -15.20 11.51 11.00
N GLN A 134 -15.53 11.84 12.26
CA GLN A 134 -14.58 12.46 13.19
C GLN A 134 -13.65 11.44 13.87
N SER A 135 -13.84 10.15 13.60
CA SER A 135 -13.12 9.06 14.26
C SER A 135 -12.12 8.41 13.30
N PRO A 136 -10.84 8.28 13.71
CA PRO A 136 -9.85 7.45 13.02
C PRO A 136 -10.25 5.97 12.93
N ARG A 137 -11.22 5.49 13.74
CA ARG A 137 -11.72 4.11 13.65
C ARG A 137 -12.52 3.85 12.38
N ASP A 138 -13.09 4.90 11.78
CA ASP A 138 -13.85 4.81 10.53
C ASP A 138 -12.99 5.22 9.32
N SER A 139 -11.66 5.12 9.48
CA SER A 139 -10.70 5.42 8.43
C SER A 139 -10.31 4.16 7.65
N TRP A 140 -9.92 4.37 6.41
CA TRP A 140 -9.41 3.34 5.52
C TRP A 140 -7.93 3.54 5.31
N TRP A 141 -7.17 2.46 5.17
CA TRP A 141 -5.78 2.57 4.75
C TRP A 141 -5.72 3.09 3.31
N LEU A 142 -4.95 4.13 3.03
CA LEU A 142 -4.76 4.64 1.67
C LEU A 142 -3.43 4.17 1.12
N SER A 143 -3.48 3.34 0.09
CA SER A 143 -2.32 2.94 -0.73
C SER A 143 -2.45 3.52 -2.12
N THR A 144 -1.37 3.48 -2.90
CA THR A 144 -1.35 3.92 -4.31
C THR A 144 -0.95 2.76 -5.21
N LEU A 145 -1.61 2.60 -6.35
CA LEU A 145 -1.09 1.76 -7.43
C LEU A 145 0.11 2.45 -8.10
N ASP A 146 0.96 1.68 -8.78
CA ASP A 146 2.14 2.22 -9.47
C ASP A 146 1.75 3.30 -10.51
N GLU A 147 0.63 3.10 -11.19
CA GLU A 147 0.07 4.04 -12.16
C GLU A 147 -0.68 5.25 -11.52
N CYS A 148 -0.64 5.39 -10.19
CA CYS A 148 -1.40 6.43 -9.50
C CYS A 148 -0.93 7.83 -9.89
N LYS A 149 -1.86 8.64 -10.41
CA LYS A 149 -1.60 10.04 -10.73
C LYS A 149 -1.81 10.89 -9.49
N THR A 150 -0.75 11.48 -8.97
CA THR A 150 -0.82 12.43 -7.86
C THR A 150 -0.68 13.86 -8.39
N ASN A 151 -1.69 14.68 -8.16
CA ASN A 151 -1.74 16.06 -8.64
C ASN A 151 -1.66 17.03 -7.46
N HIS A 152 -0.47 17.62 -7.26
CA HIS A 152 -0.19 18.77 -6.39
C HIS A 152 -0.93 18.76 -5.04
N ILE A 153 -0.65 17.76 -4.20
CA ILE A 153 -1.29 17.63 -2.89
C ILE A 153 -0.75 18.69 -1.93
N ARG A 154 -1.65 19.51 -1.38
CA ARG A 154 -1.29 20.49 -0.34
C ARG A 154 -1.40 19.87 1.04
N TRP A 155 -0.24 19.61 1.62
CA TRP A 155 -0.11 19.06 2.96
C TRP A 155 -0.12 20.16 4.02
N GLU A 156 -0.96 19.98 5.04
CA GLU A 156 -0.97 20.77 6.27
C GLU A 156 -0.35 19.94 7.40
N PRO A 157 0.48 20.53 8.28
CA PRO A 157 0.92 19.84 9.49
C PRO A 157 -0.29 19.60 10.41
N LEU A 158 -0.33 18.44 11.09
CA LEU A 158 -1.34 18.23 12.13
C LEU A 158 -1.15 19.23 13.28
N PRO A 159 -2.23 19.87 13.79
CA PRO A 159 -2.13 20.80 14.91
C PRO A 159 -1.71 20.05 16.18
N MET A 160 -0.68 20.58 16.84
CA MET A 160 -0.15 20.05 18.10
C MET A 160 -1.18 20.16 19.23
N PRO A 161 -1.30 19.15 20.11
CA PRO A 161 -1.73 19.41 21.48
C PRO A 161 -0.77 20.46 22.08
N GLN A 162 -1.27 21.46 22.79
CA GLN A 162 -0.51 22.63 23.26
C GLN A 162 0.67 22.34 24.22
N PHE A 163 1.01 21.08 24.47
CA PHE A 163 1.89 20.62 25.55
C PHE A 163 3.40 20.59 25.23
N GLU A 164 3.85 20.90 24.01
CA GLU A 164 5.28 20.81 23.64
C GLU A 164 5.87 22.18 23.23
N ARG A 165 5.84 23.19 24.12
CA ARG A 165 6.51 24.48 23.86
C ARG A 165 7.99 24.54 24.27
N GLU A 166 8.55 23.47 24.82
CA GLU A 166 9.94 23.47 25.32
C GLU A 166 10.73 22.26 24.80
N VAL A 167 10.77 22.08 23.49
CA VAL A 167 11.59 21.04 22.87
C VAL A 167 12.58 21.70 21.91
N ASP A 168 13.86 21.36 22.05
CA ASP A 168 14.98 21.82 21.21
C ASP A 168 14.62 21.76 19.70
N ASP A 169 14.94 22.81 18.95
CA ASP A 169 14.70 22.96 17.50
C ASP A 169 15.14 21.75 16.66
N LYS A 170 16.17 21.01 17.09
CA LYS A 170 16.65 19.81 16.40
C LYS A 170 15.72 18.61 16.65
N ILE A 171 15.18 18.49 17.86
CA ILE A 171 14.19 17.47 18.21
C ILE A 171 12.85 17.85 17.58
N ALA A 172 12.46 19.12 17.58
CA ALA A 172 11.25 19.60 16.90
C ALA A 172 11.25 19.22 15.40
N ARG A 173 12.35 19.43 14.68
CA ARG A 173 12.50 19.04 13.27
C ARG A 173 12.46 17.53 13.04
N ARG A 174 13.04 16.73 13.94
CA ARG A 174 12.97 15.25 13.86
C ARG A 174 11.57 14.74 14.21
N LEU A 175 10.89 15.38 15.15
CA LEU A 175 9.50 15.10 15.45
C LEU A 175 8.62 15.49 14.26
N GLU A 176 8.87 16.61 13.58
CA GLU A 176 8.18 16.98 12.33
C GLU A 176 8.29 15.95 11.20
N SER A 177 9.43 15.26 11.06
CA SER A 177 9.56 14.17 10.08
C SER A 177 8.86 12.87 10.49
N ILE A 178 8.56 12.70 11.78
CA ILE A 178 7.75 11.59 12.32
C ILE A 178 6.26 11.98 12.33
N ARG A 179 5.96 13.28 12.40
CA ARG A 179 4.61 13.84 12.55
C ARG A 179 3.78 13.58 11.31
N GLY A 180 2.50 13.30 11.57
CA GLY A 180 1.53 13.16 10.51
C GLY A 180 1.27 14.49 9.81
N ARG A 181 1.02 14.43 8.50
CA ARG A 181 0.52 15.52 7.67
C ARG A 181 -0.86 15.17 7.18
N ILE A 182 -1.71 16.17 7.03
CA ILE A 182 -3.08 16.00 6.55
C ILE A 182 -3.29 16.80 5.27
N ALA A 183 -3.95 16.22 4.29
CA ALA A 183 -4.38 16.91 3.09
C ALA A 183 -5.85 16.62 2.82
N ARG A 184 -6.60 17.60 2.32
CA ARG A 184 -7.95 17.36 1.83
C ARG A 184 -7.87 16.94 0.37
N VAL A 185 -8.21 15.71 0.09
CA VAL A 185 -8.01 15.11 -1.23
C VAL A 185 -9.29 14.51 -1.77
N LYS A 186 -9.34 14.40 -3.10
CA LYS A 186 -10.29 13.60 -3.84
C LYS A 186 -9.53 12.43 -4.43
N VAL A 187 -9.99 11.24 -4.08
CA VAL A 187 -9.36 9.98 -4.47
C VAL A 187 -10.29 9.24 -5.43
N ILE A 188 -9.72 8.72 -6.50
CA ILE A 188 -10.35 7.75 -7.40
C ILE A 188 -9.50 6.49 -7.32
N GLY A 189 -10.14 5.33 -7.21
CA GLY A 189 -9.44 4.06 -7.04
C GLY A 189 -10.36 2.97 -6.50
N TYR A 190 -9.77 1.91 -5.98
CA TYR A 190 -10.47 0.70 -5.63
C TYR A 190 -10.62 0.58 -4.11
N LEU A 191 -11.85 0.56 -3.62
CA LEU A 191 -12.15 0.31 -2.21
C LEU A 191 -12.22 -1.20 -1.99
N SER A 192 -11.44 -1.71 -1.04
CA SER A 192 -11.42 -3.13 -0.74
C SER A 192 -12.67 -3.61 0.01
N PRO A 193 -12.98 -4.91 -0.03
CA PRO A 193 -13.87 -5.53 0.94
C PRO A 193 -13.35 -5.35 2.38
N GLU A 194 -14.23 -5.55 3.37
CA GLU A 194 -13.82 -5.55 4.79
C GLU A 194 -12.75 -6.61 5.06
N GLY A 195 -11.81 -6.26 5.95
CA GLY A 195 -10.63 -7.05 6.24
C GLY A 195 -9.72 -6.34 7.23
N LYS A 196 -8.41 -6.59 7.12
CA LYS A 196 -7.38 -5.96 7.95
C LYS A 196 -6.26 -5.47 7.05
N TYR A 197 -6.09 -4.15 6.99
CA TYR A 197 -5.17 -3.48 6.08
C TYR A 197 -4.24 -2.52 6.82
N GLY A 198 -3.22 -2.04 6.12
CA GLY A 198 -2.24 -1.12 6.65
C GLY A 198 -1.30 -1.72 7.70
N HIS A 199 -0.54 -0.86 8.34
CA HIS A 199 0.39 -1.26 9.39
C HIS A 199 -0.35 -2.00 10.52
N LEU A 200 0.09 -3.22 10.83
CA LEU A 200 -0.49 -4.13 11.84
C LEU A 200 -1.97 -4.49 11.63
N GLY A 201 -2.55 -4.25 10.46
CA GLY A 201 -3.94 -4.61 10.17
C GLY A 201 -4.98 -3.78 10.93
N LEU A 202 -4.66 -2.53 11.23
CA LEU A 202 -5.51 -1.62 12.04
C LEU A 202 -6.72 -1.06 11.30
N TYR A 203 -6.79 -1.20 9.98
CA TYR A 203 -7.83 -0.59 9.15
C TYR A 203 -8.75 -1.66 8.57
N GLU A 204 -10.06 -1.45 8.67
CA GLU A 204 -11.06 -2.41 8.18
C GLU A 204 -11.11 -2.47 6.66
N ARG A 205 -10.75 -1.38 5.98
CA ARG A 205 -10.68 -1.31 4.52
C ARG A 205 -9.40 -0.62 4.07
N GLU A 206 -9.06 -0.87 2.82
CA GLU A 206 -8.01 -0.21 2.05
C GLU A 206 -8.65 0.49 0.85
N PHE A 207 -8.13 1.66 0.52
CA PHE A 207 -8.42 2.37 -0.69
C PHE A 207 -7.13 2.37 -1.54
N LEU A 208 -7.15 1.65 -2.67
CA LEU A 208 -6.05 1.62 -3.64
C LEU A 208 -6.24 2.73 -4.66
N ALA A 209 -5.56 3.86 -4.46
CA ALA A 209 -5.70 5.03 -5.32
C ALA A 209 -5.05 4.82 -6.70
N ILE A 210 -5.76 5.24 -7.74
CA ILE A 210 -5.24 5.43 -9.12
C ILE A 210 -5.16 6.90 -9.51
N GLU A 211 -5.85 7.77 -8.77
CA GLU A 211 -5.74 9.21 -8.90
C GLU A 211 -5.98 9.87 -7.54
N ILE A 212 -5.09 10.77 -7.14
CA ILE A 212 -5.25 11.62 -5.96
C ILE A 212 -5.11 13.08 -6.41
N THR A 213 -6.14 13.87 -6.13
CA THR A 213 -6.20 15.30 -6.48
C THR A 213 -6.42 16.12 -5.23
N ASP A 214 -5.69 17.24 -5.10
CA ASP A 214 -5.98 18.23 -4.06
C ASP A 214 -7.39 18.78 -4.23
N VAL A 215 -8.12 18.86 -3.12
CA VAL A 215 -9.38 19.59 -3.09
C VAL A 215 -9.05 20.94 -2.49
N ALA A 216 -8.78 21.90 -3.38
CA ALA A 216 -8.61 23.28 -2.98
C ALA A 216 -9.75 23.66 -2.04
N ARG A 217 -9.42 24.02 -0.79
CA ARG A 217 -10.36 24.76 0.03
C ARG A 217 -10.72 25.98 -0.81
N ARG A 218 -12.00 26.16 -1.13
CA ARG A 218 -12.47 27.45 -1.64
C ARG A 218 -11.97 28.48 -0.62
N ARG A 219 -10.95 29.23 -1.01
CA ARG A 219 -10.56 30.44 -0.31
C ARG A 219 -11.76 31.34 -0.52
N ASP A 220 -12.57 31.52 0.51
CA ASP A 220 -13.44 32.69 0.56
C ASP A 220 -12.52 33.90 0.38
N GLY A 221 -12.57 34.50 -0.81
CA GLY A 221 -11.85 35.71 -1.15
C GLY A 221 -10.32 35.60 -1.18
N ASN A 222 -9.79 35.63 -2.40
CA ASN A 222 -8.61 36.41 -2.79
C ASN A 222 -7.26 35.69 -2.98
N ARG A 223 -6.66 36.04 -4.13
CA ARG A 223 -5.33 35.75 -4.66
C ARG A 223 -4.95 34.29 -4.96
N THR A 224 -5.18 33.93 -6.22
CA THR A 224 -4.29 33.08 -7.03
C THR A 224 -2.91 33.71 -7.09
N THR A 225 -1.91 33.01 -6.57
CA THR A 225 -0.53 33.14 -7.04
C THR A 225 -0.20 31.82 -7.69
N ASP A 226 0.10 31.87 -8.99
CA ASP A 226 0.83 30.80 -9.68
C ASP A 226 2.10 30.52 -8.88
N ILE A 227 2.25 29.29 -8.41
CA ILE A 227 3.49 28.82 -7.81
C ILE A 227 3.87 27.55 -8.54
N SER A 228 4.98 27.68 -9.26
CA SER A 228 5.77 26.67 -9.93
C SER A 228 6.13 25.50 -9.02
N SER A 229 5.89 24.29 -9.52
CA SER A 229 6.83 23.17 -9.55
C SER A 229 7.81 23.05 -8.37
N THR A 230 7.41 22.26 -7.36
CA THR A 230 8.32 21.28 -6.74
C THR A 230 7.55 19.98 -6.58
N GLY A 231 7.88 19.01 -7.42
CA GLY A 231 7.38 17.65 -7.32
C GLY A 231 8.15 16.93 -6.22
N ASP A 232 7.42 16.33 -5.29
CA ASP A 232 7.86 15.16 -4.54
C ASP A 232 6.68 14.20 -4.55
N GLY A 233 6.68 13.31 -5.55
CA GLY A 233 5.72 12.22 -5.63
C GLY A 233 5.92 11.30 -4.43
N TYR A 234 4.87 11.12 -3.64
CA TYR A 234 4.85 10.15 -2.56
C TYR A 234 4.96 8.75 -3.17
N ARG A 235 6.08 8.05 -2.91
CA ARG A 235 6.25 6.62 -3.18
C ARG A 235 5.98 5.83 -1.90
N SER A 236 5.19 4.78 -2.00
CA SER A 236 4.95 3.86 -0.89
C SER A 236 6.22 3.06 -0.57
N TYR A 237 6.78 3.32 0.61
CA TYR A 237 7.60 2.44 1.45
C TYR A 237 8.57 1.44 0.78
N ASP A 238 9.71 1.94 0.33
CA ASP A 238 10.93 1.15 0.10
C ASP A 238 12.20 1.79 0.71
N GLY A 239 12.07 2.89 1.47
CA GLY A 239 13.05 3.28 2.49
C GLY A 239 14.49 3.50 2.01
N GLN A 240 14.73 3.75 0.73
CA GLN A 240 16.04 4.09 0.18
C GLN A 240 16.05 5.56 -0.23
N PRO A 241 17.03 6.37 0.21
CA PRO A 241 17.27 7.66 -0.43
C PRO A 241 17.67 7.45 -1.90
N TYR A 242 17.24 8.35 -2.77
CA TYR A 242 17.72 8.44 -4.16
C TYR A 242 19.26 8.50 -4.13
N PRO A 243 20.01 7.74 -4.96
CA PRO A 243 21.42 8.05 -5.17
C PRO A 243 21.47 9.48 -5.71
N SER A 244 22.10 10.38 -4.96
CA SER A 244 22.33 11.75 -5.44
C SER A 244 23.03 11.66 -6.78
N GLU A 245 22.45 12.28 -7.82
CA GLU A 245 23.15 12.51 -9.07
C GLU A 245 24.47 13.22 -8.72
N GLU A 246 25.58 12.49 -8.81
CA GLU A 246 26.89 13.10 -8.89
C GLU A 246 26.88 13.95 -10.16
N THR A 247 26.73 15.26 -9.95
CA THR A 247 27.04 16.27 -10.94
C THR A 247 28.50 16.09 -11.34
N ASN A 248 28.71 15.37 -12.46
CA ASN A 248 29.93 15.52 -13.24
C ASN A 248 29.87 16.90 -13.91
N GLU A 249 30.45 17.88 -13.24
CA GLU A 249 30.97 19.07 -13.92
C GLU A 249 32.44 18.83 -14.32
N PRO A 250 32.89 19.47 -15.42
CA PRO A 250 33.92 18.97 -16.34
C PRO A 250 35.35 18.88 -15.81
#